data_AF-A0A660MXZ0-F1
#
_entry.id   AF-A0A660MXZ0-F1
#
_cell.length_a   1.000
_cell.length_b   1.000
_cell.length_c   1.000
_cell.angle_alpha   90.00
_cell.angle_beta   90.00
_cell.angle_gamma   90.00
#
_symmetry.space_group_name_H-M   'P 1'
#
loop_
_entity.id
_entity.type
_entity.pdbx_description
1 polymer ?
#
loop_
_entity_poly.entity_id
_entity_poly.type
_entity_poly.pdbx_seq_one_letter_code
_entity_poly.pdbx_strand_id
1 'polypeptide(L)'
;APKVDSAVVRMIPVPNRIGTAADFAHFSNLVRDAFHQRRKTIRNNLKGIADDEDLQAVGILPQQRAEEIAPELYVRLSNHLVAKG
;
A
#
# COMPACT_ATOMS: atom_id res chain seq x y z
N ALA A 1 -27.71 -19.69 -17.58
CA ALA A 1 -27.21 -18.33 -17.27
C ALA A 1 -26.11 -18.43 -16.18
N PRO A 2 -25.09 -17.55 -16.16
CA PRO A 2 -24.05 -17.56 -15.13
C PRO A 2 -24.63 -17.28 -13.74
N LYS A 3 -24.02 -17.83 -12.69
CA LYS A 3 -24.48 -17.72 -11.27
C LYS A 3 -23.98 -16.46 -10.55
N VAL A 4 -23.42 -15.51 -11.29
CA VAL A 4 -22.77 -14.31 -10.75
C VAL A 4 -23.32 -13.07 -11.45
N ASP A 5 -23.39 -11.97 -10.70
CA ASP A 5 -23.84 -10.69 -11.22
C ASP A 5 -22.73 -10.00 -12.02
N SER A 6 -23.13 -9.30 -13.08
CA SER A 6 -22.23 -8.52 -13.93
C SER A 6 -22.35 -7.03 -13.60
N ALA A 7 -21.22 -6.31 -13.67
CA ALA A 7 -21.15 -4.87 -13.52
C ALA A 7 -20.21 -4.24 -14.57
N VAL A 8 -20.50 -3.01 -14.98
CA VAL A 8 -19.63 -2.22 -15.88
C VAL A 8 -18.95 -1.12 -15.07
N VAL A 9 -17.63 -1.02 -15.14
CA VAL A 9 -16.83 0.00 -14.45
C VAL A 9 -16.08 0.85 -15.48
N ARG A 10 -16.09 2.17 -15.30
CA ARG A 10 -15.28 3.12 -16.07
C ARG A 10 -14.18 3.70 -15.19
N MET A 11 -12.94 3.64 -15.66
CA MET A 11 -11.80 4.29 -15.00
C MET A 11 -11.40 5.54 -15.78
N ILE A 12 -11.25 6.66 -15.08
CA ILE A 12 -10.76 7.93 -15.64
C ILE A 12 -9.49 8.30 -14.87
N PRO A 13 -8.33 8.44 -15.53
CA PRO A 13 -7.11 8.86 -14.86
C PRO A 13 -7.28 10.21 -14.18
N VAL A 14 -6.97 10.28 -12.89
CA VAL A 14 -6.91 11.54 -12.12
C VAL A 14 -5.45 11.73 -11.70
N PRO A 15 -4.74 12.71 -12.28
CA PRO A 15 -3.34 12.96 -11.95
C PRO A 15 -3.15 13.14 -10.44
N ASN A 16 -2.16 12.45 -9.89
CA ASN A 16 -1.71 12.57 -8.49
C ASN A 16 -2.80 12.37 -7.42
N ARG A 17 -3.91 11.68 -7.74
CA ARG A 17 -5.03 11.48 -6.80
C ARG A 17 -4.60 10.93 -5.45
N ILE A 18 -3.69 9.95 -5.45
CA ILE A 18 -3.17 9.29 -4.24
C ILE A 18 -1.74 9.71 -3.90
N GLY A 19 -1.21 10.74 -4.57
CA GLY A 19 0.20 11.12 -4.57
C GLY A 19 0.99 10.57 -5.76
N THR A 20 2.29 10.87 -5.77
CA THR A 20 3.25 10.46 -6.80
C THR A 20 4.33 9.59 -6.14
N ALA A 21 4.48 8.36 -6.62
CA ALA A 21 5.57 7.48 -6.18
C ALA A 21 6.89 7.96 -6.82
N ALA A 22 7.92 8.15 -6.00
CA ALA A 22 9.26 8.52 -6.46
C ALA A 22 9.91 7.38 -7.27
N ASP A 23 9.66 6.15 -6.84
CA ASP A 23 9.99 4.92 -7.57
C ASP A 23 8.73 4.03 -7.64
N PHE A 24 8.20 3.87 -8.86
CA PHE A 24 7.01 3.07 -9.08
C PHE A 24 7.26 1.56 -8.91
N ALA A 25 8.45 1.06 -9.23
CA ALA A 25 8.79 -0.35 -9.07
C ALA A 25 8.87 -0.71 -7.58
N HIS A 26 9.52 0.15 -6.78
CA HIS A 26 9.53 0.03 -5.33
C HIS A 26 8.10 0.07 -4.75
N PHE A 27 7.30 1.05 -5.14
CA PHE A 27 5.90 1.17 -4.70
C PHE A 27 5.07 -0.09 -5.04
N SER A 28 5.18 -0.59 -6.27
CA SER A 28 4.46 -1.79 -6.71
C SER A 28 4.86 -3.04 -5.90
N ASN A 29 6.16 -3.19 -5.59
CA ASN A 29 6.65 -4.30 -4.77
C ASN A 29 6.15 -4.17 -3.32
N LEU A 30 6.25 -2.97 -2.74
CA LEU A 30 5.76 -2.69 -1.38
C LEU A 30 4.27 -3.03 -1.22
N VAL A 31 3.42 -2.61 -2.16
CA VAL A 31 1.98 -2.91 -2.13
C VAL A 31 1.73 -4.40 -2.28
N ARG A 32 2.45 -5.09 -3.18
CA ARG A 32 2.34 -6.55 -3.30
C ARG A 32 2.65 -7.24 -1.97
N ASP A 33 3.75 -6.84 -1.33
CA ASP A 33 4.24 -7.49 -0.11
C ASP A 33 3.32 -7.17 1.08
N ALA A 34 2.78 -5.95 1.15
CA ALA A 34 1.76 -5.56 2.13
C ALA A 34 0.51 -6.46 2.08
N PHE A 35 0.07 -6.86 0.88
CA PHE A 35 -1.13 -7.69 0.68
C PHE A 35 -0.83 -9.21 0.61
N HIS A 36 0.42 -9.64 0.78
CA HIS A 36 0.81 -11.05 0.66
C HIS A 36 0.07 -11.95 1.67
N GLN A 37 -0.09 -11.49 2.92
CA GLN A 37 -0.88 -12.16 3.95
C GLN A 37 -1.98 -11.23 4.48
N ARG A 38 -3.11 -11.15 3.75
CA ARG A 38 -4.23 -10.23 4.04
C ARG A 38 -4.77 -10.26 5.49
N ARG A 39 -4.66 -11.41 6.17
CA ARG A 39 -5.11 -11.58 7.57
C ARG A 39 -4.08 -11.17 8.62
N LYS A 40 -2.86 -10.80 8.22
CA LYS A 40 -1.79 -10.35 9.12
C LYS A 40 -1.73 -8.83 9.16
N THR A 41 -1.19 -8.32 10.27
CA THR A 41 -0.90 -6.90 10.43
C THR A 41 0.20 -6.45 9.46
N ILE A 42 0.25 -5.16 9.16
CA ILE A 42 1.19 -4.57 8.22
C ILE A 42 2.64 -4.76 8.68
N ARG A 43 2.90 -4.69 9.99
CA ARG A 43 4.20 -5.04 10.59
C ARG A 43 4.68 -6.43 10.18
N ASN A 44 3.77 -7.41 10.16
CA ASN A 44 4.12 -8.78 9.83
C ASN A 44 4.32 -8.97 8.32
N ASN A 45 3.51 -8.29 7.50
CA ASN A 45 3.65 -8.35 6.04
C ASN A 45 4.91 -7.65 5.54
N LEU A 46 5.31 -6.53 6.16
CA LEU A 46 6.46 -5.73 5.74
C LEU A 46 7.72 -5.98 6.59
N LYS A 47 7.77 -7.10 7.32
CA LYS A 47 8.92 -7.44 8.14
C LYS A 47 10.18 -7.56 7.28
N GLY A 48 11.21 -6.78 7.63
CA GLY A 48 12.47 -6.71 6.87
C GLY A 48 12.45 -5.72 5.71
N ILE A 49 11.33 -5.03 5.47
CA ILE A 49 11.18 -3.95 4.49
C ILE A 49 10.96 -2.62 5.20
N ALA A 50 10.08 -2.58 6.20
CA ALA A 50 9.79 -1.41 7.03
C ALA A 50 9.69 -1.82 8.51
N ASP A 51 10.24 -1.01 9.40
CA ASP A 51 10.07 -1.16 10.84
C ASP A 51 8.88 -0.32 11.37
N ASP A 52 8.64 -0.39 12.68
CA ASP A 52 7.54 0.35 13.31
C ASP A 52 7.72 1.87 13.22
N GLU A 53 8.96 2.35 13.23
CA GLU A 53 9.29 3.78 13.15
C GLU A 53 8.99 4.30 11.74
N ASP A 54 9.36 3.55 10.70
CA ASP A 54 9.06 3.87 9.31
C ASP A 54 7.53 3.92 9.04
N LEU A 55 6.78 2.98 9.61
CA LEU A 55 5.31 2.97 9.50
C LEU A 55 4.69 4.17 10.21
N GLN A 56 5.12 4.46 11.43
CA GLN A 56 4.59 5.57 12.22
C GLN A 56 4.96 6.93 11.61
N ALA A 57 6.15 7.06 11.02
CA ALA A 57 6.61 8.28 10.37
C ALA A 57 5.67 8.75 9.25
N VAL A 58 4.98 7.82 8.59
CA VAL A 58 4.01 8.13 7.52
C VAL A 58 2.55 8.06 7.98
N GLY A 59 2.31 7.80 9.28
CA GLY A 59 0.97 7.75 9.87
C GLY A 59 0.27 6.39 9.74
N ILE A 60 1.00 5.32 9.50
CA ILE A 60 0.48 3.95 9.51
C ILE A 60 0.68 3.35 10.91
N LEU A 61 -0.38 2.75 11.46
CA LEU A 61 -0.29 2.02 12.71
C LEU A 61 0.16 0.57 12.45
N PRO A 62 1.24 0.07 13.09
CA PRO A 62 1.79 -1.26 12.80
C PRO A 62 0.84 -2.45 12.97
N GLN A 63 -0.23 -2.27 13.75
CA GLN A 63 -1.28 -3.25 14.01
C GLN A 63 -2.39 -3.29 12.95
N GLN A 64 -2.47 -2.30 12.05
CA GLN A 64 -3.46 -2.30 10.96
C GLN A 64 -3.20 -3.44 9.99
N ARG A 65 -4.26 -3.95 9.35
CA ARG A 65 -4.16 -4.84 8.20
C ARG A 65 -4.03 -4.01 6.92
N ALA A 66 -3.49 -4.63 5.86
CA ALA A 66 -3.21 -3.92 4.61
C ALA A 66 -4.45 -3.23 3.98
N GLU A 67 -5.61 -3.87 4.09
CA GLU A 67 -6.91 -3.34 3.62
C GLU A 67 -7.48 -2.18 4.46
N GLU A 68 -6.94 -1.93 5.66
CA GLU A 68 -7.37 -0.85 6.56
C GLU A 68 -6.58 0.45 6.31
N ILE A 69 -5.55 0.39 5.48
CA ILE A 69 -4.61 1.49 5.20
C ILE A 69 -5.04 2.20 3.92
N ALA A 70 -5.12 3.52 3.97
CA ALA A 70 -5.46 4.35 2.83
C ALA A 70 -4.37 4.27 1.73
N PRO A 71 -4.71 4.23 0.44
CA PRO A 71 -3.75 4.13 -0.66
C PRO A 71 -2.64 5.19 -0.64
N GLU A 72 -2.97 6.41 -0.21
CA GLU A 72 -2.06 7.54 -0.08
C GLU A 72 -0.89 7.24 0.86
N LEU A 73 -1.13 6.45 1.91
CA LEU A 73 -0.12 6.13 2.90
C LEU A 73 0.91 5.14 2.36
N TYR A 74 0.53 4.26 1.43
CA TYR A 74 1.50 3.40 0.74
C TYR A 74 2.45 4.19 -0.16
N VAL A 75 1.94 5.23 -0.82
CA VAL A 75 2.79 6.13 -1.62
C VAL A 75 3.79 6.84 -0.70
N ARG A 76 3.33 7.35 0.45
CA ARG A 76 4.20 7.99 1.45
C ARG A 76 5.24 7.02 2.01
N LEU A 77 4.83 5.81 2.39
CA LEU A 77 5.74 4.79 2.91
C LEU A 77 6.82 4.43 1.88
N SER A 78 6.42 4.20 0.63
CA SER A 78 7.37 3.91 -0.45
C SER A 78 8.38 5.04 -0.62
N ASN A 79 7.92 6.29 -0.66
CA ASN A 79 8.80 7.45 -0.83
C ASN A 79 9.73 7.66 0.38
N HIS A 80 9.23 7.42 1.59
CA HIS A 80 10.02 7.47 2.83
C HIS A 80 11.17 6.45 2.81
N LEU A 81 10.88 5.20 2.46
CA LEU A 81 11.88 4.13 2.39
C LEU A 81 12.91 4.37 1.29
N VAL A 82 12.48 4.84 0.11
CA VAL A 82 13.38 5.20 -1.00
C VAL A 82 14.30 6.36 -0.64
N ALA A 83 13.84 7.32 0.16
CA ALA A 83 14.68 8.46 0.59
C ALA A 83 15.65 8.10 1.72
N LYS A 84 15.39 7.02 2.47
CA LYS A 84 16.20 6.53 3.60
C LYS A 84 17.36 5.64 3.13
N GLY A 85 17.22 4.98 1.97
CA GLY A 85 18.24 4.15 1.32
C GLY A 85 18.98 4.88 0.21
#